data_AF-A0A535QL53-F1
#
_entry.id   AF-A0A535QL53-F1
#
_cell.length_a   1.000
_cell.length_b   1.000
_cell.length_c   1.000
_cell.angle_alpha   90.00
_cell.angle_beta   90.00
_cell.angle_gamma   90.00
#
_symmetry.space_group_name_H-M   'P 1'
#
loop_
_entity.id
_entity.type
_entity.pdbx_description
1 polymer ?
#
loop_
_entity_poly.entity_id
_entity_poly.type
_entity_poly.pdbx_seq_one_letter_code
_entity_poly.pdbx_strand_id
1 'polypeptide(L)'
;MQTDAFVLGVIAWGSLALFLVGTLVGTLFLERAYRLALAVFALATVGGFTFSFLSGFSIGRFTAVLPLIVTAFAVTRDRNPRLQLAAQGAAIGIYVLLAWILAEQVGYWGIQIELPLCLVAYAAALIFPPGRHAARA
;
A
#
# COMPACT_ATOMS: atom_id res chain seq x y z
N MET A 1 -17.86 8.13 -24.21
CA MET A 1 -16.42 7.88 -24.44
C MET A 1 -16.16 6.40 -24.14
N GLN A 2 -16.00 5.57 -25.16
CA GLN A 2 -15.49 4.21 -24.98
C GLN A 2 -13.99 4.35 -24.72
N THR A 3 -13.54 4.03 -23.52
CA THR A 3 -12.11 3.96 -23.24
C THR A 3 -11.57 2.72 -23.94
N ASP A 4 -10.58 2.88 -24.83
CA ASP A 4 -10.00 1.76 -25.57
C ASP A 4 -9.44 0.71 -24.59
N ALA A 5 -9.81 -0.56 -24.79
CA ALA A 5 -9.35 -1.66 -23.94
C ALA A 5 -7.81 -1.74 -23.87
N PHE A 6 -7.14 -1.34 -24.95
CA PHE A 6 -5.69 -1.20 -25.01
C PHE A 6 -5.15 -0.16 -24.01
N VAL A 7 -5.79 1.02 -23.94
CA VAL A 7 -5.40 2.10 -23.01
C VAL A 7 -5.58 1.65 -21.57
N LEU A 8 -6.69 1.00 -21.24
CA LEU A 8 -6.92 0.43 -19.90
C LEU A 8 -5.88 -0.63 -19.54
N GLY A 9 -5.49 -1.48 -20.50
CA GLY A 9 -4.42 -2.45 -20.33
C GLY A 9 -3.08 -1.79 -20.01
N VAL A 10 -2.67 -0.78 -20.78
CA VAL A 10 -1.43 -0.02 -20.55
C VAL A 10 -1.42 0.63 -19.17
N ILE A 11 -2.54 1.24 -18.75
CA ILE A 11 -2.65 1.85 -17.41
C ILE A 11 -2.53 0.79 -16.32
N ALA A 12 -3.21 -0.35 -16.46
CA ALA A 12 -3.16 -1.41 -15.45
C ALA A 12 -1.73 -1.95 -15.29
N TRP A 13 -1.10 -2.38 -16.38
CA TRP A 13 0.25 -2.93 -16.34
C TRP A 13 1.31 -1.89 -15.95
N GLY A 14 1.16 -0.65 -16.41
CA GLY A 14 2.01 0.47 -15.99
C GLY A 14 1.90 0.75 -14.49
N SER A 15 0.68 0.66 -13.92
CA SER A 15 0.43 0.83 -12.49
C SER A 15 1.03 -0.29 -11.65
N LEU A 16 0.98 -1.54 -12.14
CA LEU A 16 1.66 -2.67 -11.51
C LEU A 16 3.18 -2.51 -11.56
N ALA A 17 3.73 -2.11 -12.71
CA ALA A 17 5.17 -1.85 -12.85
C ALA A 17 5.61 -0.73 -11.90
N LEU A 18 4.83 0.36 -11.80
CA LEU A 18 5.07 1.44 -10.85
C LEU A 18 5.07 0.93 -9.40
N PHE A 19 4.13 0.06 -9.03
CA PHE A 19 4.09 -0.54 -7.70
C PHE A 19 5.35 -1.38 -7.42
N LEU A 20 5.74 -2.27 -8.33
CA LEU A 20 6.88 -3.16 -8.14
C LEU A 20 8.20 -2.39 -8.09
N VAL A 21 8.45 -1.53 -9.07
CA VAL A 21 9.66 -0.71 -9.16
C VAL A 21 9.70 0.29 -8.00
N GLY A 22 8.57 0.95 -7.70
CA GLY A 22 8.48 1.89 -6.58
C GLY A 22 8.73 1.21 -5.23
N THR A 23 8.19 0.01 -5.01
CA THR A 23 8.45 -0.75 -3.78
C THR A 23 9.93 -1.11 -3.65
N LEU A 24 10.55 -1.59 -4.74
CA LEU A 24 11.98 -1.90 -4.76
C LEU A 24 12.85 -0.65 -4.52
N VAL A 25 12.55 0.45 -5.21
CA VAL A 25 13.28 1.71 -5.05
C VAL A 25 13.09 2.24 -3.62
N GLY A 26 11.88 2.19 -3.08
CA GLY A 26 11.58 2.59 -1.71
C GLY A 26 12.38 1.79 -0.67
N THR A 27 12.53 0.47 -0.85
CA THR A 27 13.33 -0.35 0.07
C THR A 27 14.82 -0.02 -0.01
N LEU A 28 15.35 0.28 -1.19
CA LEU A 28 16.75 0.71 -1.37
C LEU A 28 17.05 2.08 -0.74
N PHE A 29 16.08 3.01 -0.75
CA PHE A 29 16.23 4.33 -0.15
C PHE A 29 15.95 4.38 1.34
N LEU A 30 15.39 3.32 1.92
CA LEU A 30 14.85 3.30 3.27
C LEU A 30 15.91 3.63 4.34
N GLU A 31 17.13 3.13 4.16
CA GLU A 31 18.27 3.39 5.07
C GLU A 31 18.91 4.77 4.87
N ARG A 32 18.82 5.32 3.66
CA ARG A 32 19.54 6.55 3.27
C ARG A 32 18.70 7.80 3.42
N ALA A 33 17.42 7.72 3.08
CA ALA A 33 16.50 8.85 2.99
C ALA A 33 15.07 8.41 3.30
N TYR A 34 14.79 8.09 4.57
CA TYR A 34 13.49 7.58 5.03
C TYR A 34 12.27 8.37 4.51
N ARG A 35 12.31 9.71 4.53
CA ARG A 35 11.21 10.55 4.01
C ARG A 35 11.01 10.39 2.51
N LEU A 36 12.09 10.30 1.74
CA LEU A 36 12.03 10.08 0.29
C LEU A 36 11.52 8.66 0.01
N ALA A 37 11.99 7.66 0.77
CA ALA A 37 11.50 6.29 0.68
C ALA A 37 9.98 6.23 0.93
N LEU A 38 9.46 6.90 1.98
CA LEU A 38 8.02 6.97 2.24
C LEU A 38 7.24 7.63 1.10
N ALA A 39 7.77 8.69 0.48
CA ALA A 39 7.13 9.31 -0.68
C ALA A 39 7.07 8.37 -1.89
N VAL A 40 8.17 7.64 -2.15
CA VAL A 40 8.21 6.62 -3.20
C VAL A 40 7.23 5.48 -2.91
N PHE A 41 7.16 5.00 -1.66
CA PHE A 41 6.20 3.99 -1.25
C PHE A 41 4.75 4.47 -1.40
N ALA A 42 4.45 5.72 -1.06
CA ALA A 42 3.11 6.28 -1.25
C ALA A 42 2.70 6.26 -2.73
N LEU A 43 3.60 6.67 -3.64
CA LEU A 43 3.37 6.60 -5.10
C LEU A 43 3.20 5.16 -5.58
N ALA A 44 4.05 4.25 -5.10
CA ALA A 44 3.95 2.83 -5.42
C ALA A 44 2.58 2.27 -4.98
N THR A 45 2.16 2.57 -3.75
CA THR A 45 0.87 2.15 -3.18
C THR A 45 -0.31 2.64 -4.02
N VAL A 46 -0.28 3.88 -4.51
CA VAL A 46 -1.30 4.39 -5.45
C VAL A 46 -1.34 3.54 -6.72
N GLY A 47 -0.18 3.21 -7.30
CA GLY A 47 -0.09 2.31 -8.45
C GLY A 47 -0.64 0.91 -8.17
N GLY A 48 -0.32 0.33 -7.02
CA GLY A 48 -0.76 -1.01 -6.65
C GLY A 48 -2.27 -1.09 -6.44
N PHE A 49 -2.88 -0.08 -5.80
CA PHE A 49 -4.34 0.01 -5.70
C PHE A 49 -5.01 0.35 -7.03
N THR A 50 -4.37 1.14 -7.90
CA THR A 50 -4.89 1.43 -9.26
C THR A 50 -4.94 0.16 -10.10
N PHE A 51 -3.88 -0.66 -10.08
CA PHE A 51 -3.89 -1.97 -10.72
C PHE A 51 -4.96 -2.89 -10.12
N SER A 52 -5.08 -2.92 -8.79
CA SER A 52 -6.09 -3.71 -8.10
C SER A 52 -7.50 -3.29 -8.49
N PHE A 53 -7.76 -1.99 -8.63
CA PHE A 53 -9.05 -1.49 -9.05
C PHE A 53 -9.37 -1.91 -10.49
N LEU A 54 -8.43 -1.73 -11.42
CA LEU A 54 -8.62 -2.02 -12.85
C LEU A 54 -8.70 -3.51 -13.18
N SER A 55 -8.10 -4.38 -12.38
CA SER A 55 -7.99 -5.83 -12.66
C SER A 55 -9.24 -6.64 -12.29
N GLY A 56 -10.32 -6.00 -11.83
CA GLY A 56 -11.57 -6.70 -11.56
C GLY A 56 -11.59 -7.41 -10.21
N PHE A 57 -12.76 -7.92 -9.85
CA PHE A 57 -13.04 -8.51 -8.54
C PHE A 57 -12.13 -9.71 -8.23
N SER A 58 -11.80 -10.51 -9.25
CA SER A 58 -11.07 -11.76 -9.06
C SER A 58 -9.57 -11.59 -8.86
N ILE A 59 -8.94 -10.56 -9.43
CA ILE A 59 -7.49 -10.33 -9.30
C ILE A 59 -7.25 -9.18 -8.33
N GLY A 60 -8.02 -8.11 -8.49
CA GLY A 60 -7.92 -6.88 -7.72
C GLY A 60 -8.04 -7.07 -6.22
N ARG A 61 -8.97 -7.93 -5.78
CA ARG A 61 -9.14 -8.25 -4.36
C ARG A 61 -7.86 -8.86 -3.79
N PHE A 62 -7.28 -9.85 -4.45
CA PHE A 62 -6.05 -10.47 -3.94
C PHE A 62 -4.85 -9.54 -4.02
N THR A 63 -4.78 -8.66 -5.00
CA THR A 63 -3.63 -7.77 -5.16
C THR A 63 -3.66 -6.57 -4.22
N ALA A 64 -4.83 -6.20 -3.69
CA ALA A 64 -5.00 -5.10 -2.73
C ALA A 64 -4.28 -5.34 -1.39
N VAL A 65 -4.00 -6.59 -1.04
CA VAL A 65 -3.22 -6.93 0.16
C VAL A 65 -1.77 -6.47 0.07
N LEU A 66 -1.19 -6.43 -1.14
CA LEU A 66 0.23 -6.13 -1.32
C LEU A 66 0.55 -4.67 -0.93
N PRO A 67 -0.19 -3.65 -1.43
CA PRO A 67 0.00 -2.28 -0.99
C PRO A 67 -0.23 -2.08 0.51
N LEU A 68 -1.16 -2.80 1.14
CA LEU A 68 -1.40 -2.75 2.60
C LEU A 68 -0.19 -3.25 3.39
N ILE A 69 0.34 -4.41 3.02
CA ILE A 69 1.53 -5.01 3.66
C ILE A 69 2.75 -4.10 3.49
N VAL A 70 2.95 -3.56 2.29
CA VAL A 70 4.05 -2.62 1.99
C VAL A 70 3.91 -1.35 2.83
N THR A 71 2.70 -0.80 2.95
CA THR A 71 2.45 0.37 3.78
C THR A 71 2.76 0.08 5.25
N ALA A 72 2.23 -1.02 5.80
CA ALA A 72 2.51 -1.42 7.18
C ALA A 72 4.01 -1.60 7.44
N PHE A 73 4.74 -2.21 6.50
CA PHE A 73 6.19 -2.35 6.57
C PHE A 73 6.88 -0.98 6.57
N ALA A 74 6.58 -0.13 5.59
CA ALA A 74 7.25 1.15 5.39
C ALA A 74 7.07 2.08 6.60
N VAL A 75 5.87 2.17 7.17
CA VAL A 75 5.57 3.10 8.28
C VAL A 75 6.05 2.59 9.65
N THR A 76 6.43 1.31 9.77
CA THR A 76 6.87 0.71 11.04
C THR A 76 8.29 0.17 11.04
N ARG A 77 9.03 0.25 9.92
CA ARG A 77 10.35 -0.39 9.74
C ARG A 77 11.36 -0.13 10.85
N ASP A 78 11.43 1.11 11.33
CA ASP A 78 12.38 1.55 12.36
C ASP A 78 11.74 1.67 13.74
N ARG A 79 10.57 1.05 13.94
CA ARG A 79 9.88 0.96 15.23
C ARG A 79 10.09 -0.42 15.85
N ASN A 80 9.59 -0.61 17.07
CA ASN A 80 9.69 -1.88 17.81
C ASN A 80 9.13 -3.06 16.97
N PRO A 81 9.81 -4.23 16.92
CA PRO A 81 9.34 -5.40 16.16
C PRO A 81 7.93 -5.86 16.53
N ARG A 82 7.50 -5.68 17.79
CA ARG A 82 6.12 -5.97 18.22
C ARG A 82 5.10 -5.07 17.51
N LEU A 83 5.44 -3.79 17.32
CA LEU A 83 4.58 -2.85 16.61
C LEU A 83 4.55 -3.15 15.12
N GLN A 84 5.67 -3.59 14.54
CA GLN A 84 5.73 -4.03 13.16
C GLN A 84 4.84 -5.27 12.93
N LEU A 85 4.91 -6.27 13.82
CA LEU A 85 4.02 -7.44 13.78
C LEU A 85 2.55 -7.05 13.94
N ALA A 86 2.25 -6.15 14.88
CA ALA A 86 0.89 -5.64 15.07
C ALA A 86 0.37 -4.89 13.83
N ALA A 87 1.22 -4.09 13.17
CA ALA A 87 0.87 -3.38 11.96
C ALA A 87 0.64 -4.32 10.77
N GLN A 88 1.45 -5.38 10.63
CA GLN A 88 1.23 -6.42 9.63
C GLN A 88 -0.07 -7.20 9.90
N GLY A 89 -0.33 -7.56 11.16
CA GLY A 89 -1.59 -8.16 11.57
C GLY A 89 -2.78 -7.25 11.28
N ALA A 90 -2.65 -5.95 11.54
CA ALA A 90 -3.68 -4.96 11.23
C ALA A 90 -3.90 -4.83 9.72
N ALA A 91 -2.84 -4.81 8.90
CA ALA A 91 -2.95 -4.78 7.44
C ALA A 91 -3.71 -5.99 6.90
N ILE A 92 -3.39 -7.20 7.39
CA ILE A 92 -4.12 -8.42 7.04
C ILE A 92 -5.57 -8.35 7.54
N GLY A 93 -5.80 -7.87 8.76
CA GLY A 93 -7.14 -7.71 9.34
C GLY A 93 -8.00 -6.73 8.54
N ILE A 94 -7.45 -5.58 8.16
CA ILE A 94 -8.09 -4.57 7.30
C ILE A 94 -8.43 -5.19 5.94
N TYR A 95 -7.48 -5.90 5.33
CA TYR A 95 -7.71 -6.61 4.08
C TYR A 95 -8.85 -7.62 4.20
N VAL A 96 -8.86 -8.49 5.21
CA VAL A 96 -9.93 -9.47 5.41
C VAL A 96 -11.27 -8.78 5.64
N LEU A 97 -11.29 -7.75 6.48
CA LEU A 97 -12.50 -7.02 6.83
C LEU A 97 -13.10 -6.29 5.61
N LEU A 98 -12.29 -5.52 4.88
CA LEU A 98 -12.76 -4.69 3.77
C LEU A 98 -12.92 -5.49 2.47
N ALA A 99 -11.93 -6.33 2.14
CA ALA A 99 -11.97 -7.07 0.90
C ALA A 99 -12.89 -8.28 0.97
N TRP A 100 -13.19 -8.88 2.13
CA TRP A 100 -13.99 -10.11 2.20
C TRP A 100 -15.30 -9.98 2.97
N ILE A 101 -15.30 -9.37 4.16
CA ILE A 101 -16.49 -9.31 5.02
C ILE A 101 -17.45 -8.21 4.57
N LEU A 102 -16.94 -6.99 4.39
CA LEU A 102 -17.75 -5.84 3.96
C LEU A 102 -17.98 -5.81 2.45
N ALA A 103 -17.26 -6.60 1.67
CA ALA A 103 -17.37 -6.56 0.21
C ALA A 103 -18.75 -6.98 -0.32
N GLU A 104 -19.51 -7.79 0.42
CA GLU A 104 -20.91 -8.10 0.07
C GLU A 104 -21.86 -6.93 0.33
N GLN A 105 -21.57 -6.08 1.32
CA GLN A 105 -22.44 -4.97 1.72
C GLN A 105 -22.12 -3.65 1.00
N VAL A 106 -20.84 -3.42 0.67
CA VAL A 106 -20.38 -2.13 0.12
C VAL A 106 -20.03 -2.23 -1.36
N GLY A 107 -20.17 -3.40 -2.00
CA GLY A 107 -19.74 -3.60 -3.39
C GLY A 107 -18.23 -3.38 -3.57
N TYR A 108 -17.79 -3.04 -4.79
CA TYR A 108 -16.37 -2.85 -5.19
C TYR A 108 -15.59 -1.75 -4.43
N TRP A 109 -16.17 -1.17 -3.38
CA TRP A 109 -15.70 0.02 -2.65
C TRP A 109 -14.59 -0.26 -1.63
N GLY A 110 -14.26 -1.53 -1.31
CA GLY A 110 -13.18 -1.85 -0.36
C GLY A 110 -11.83 -1.19 -0.71
N ILE A 111 -11.45 -1.25 -1.99
CA ILE A 111 -10.21 -0.65 -2.53
C ILE A 111 -10.21 0.89 -2.37
N GLN A 112 -11.39 1.52 -2.36
CA GLN A 112 -11.51 2.97 -2.19
C GLN A 112 -11.24 3.45 -0.77
N ILE A 113 -11.38 2.58 0.25
CA ILE A 113 -11.13 2.92 1.65
C ILE A 113 -9.69 2.56 2.04
N GLU A 114 -9.16 1.45 1.51
CA GLU A 114 -7.79 1.00 1.76
C GLU A 114 -6.75 2.03 1.31
N LEU A 115 -6.94 2.66 0.15
CA LEU A 115 -6.02 3.67 -0.37
C LEU A 115 -5.92 4.92 0.53
N PRO A 116 -7.02 5.63 0.88
CA PRO A 116 -6.98 6.74 1.83
C PRO A 116 -6.36 6.36 3.17
N LEU A 117 -6.67 5.16 3.69
CA LEU A 117 -6.09 4.68 4.94
C LEU A 117 -4.57 4.55 4.85
N CYS A 118 -4.05 3.99 3.75
CA CYS A 118 -2.61 3.92 3.50
C CYS A 118 -1.99 5.31 3.37
N LEU A 119 -2.63 6.24 2.65
CA LEU A 119 -2.13 7.61 2.49
C LEU A 119 -2.08 8.36 3.83
N VAL A 120 -3.08 8.20 4.68
CA VAL A 120 -3.08 8.74 6.05
C VAL A 120 -1.95 8.13 6.86
N ALA A 121 -1.69 6.82 6.74
CA ALA A 121 -0.58 6.16 7.42
C ALA A 121 0.79 6.71 6.96
N TYR A 122 0.99 6.89 5.65
CA TYR A 122 2.20 7.52 5.11
C TYR A 122 2.36 8.97 5.59
N ALA A 123 1.28 9.76 5.56
CA ALA A 123 1.29 11.14 6.05
C ALA A 123 1.66 11.20 7.55
N ALA A 124 1.06 10.33 8.37
CA ALA A 124 1.39 10.22 9.78
C ALA A 124 2.86 9.83 10.00
N ALA A 125 3.39 8.91 9.20
CA ALA A 125 4.79 8.49 9.26
C ALA A 125 5.78 9.58 8.80
N LEU A 126 5.37 10.45 7.88
CA LEU A 126 6.15 11.62 7.45
C LEU A 126 6.19 12.73 8.50
N ILE A 127 5.06 12.98 9.17
CA ILE A 127 4.94 13.97 10.26
C ILE A 127 5.66 13.49 11.52
N PHE A 128 5.51 12.20 11.87
CA PHE A 128 6.10 11.58 13.05
C PHE A 128 7.09 10.48 12.65
N PRO A 129 8.27 10.84 12.11
CA PRO A 129 9.27 9.87 11.70
C PRO A 129 9.78 9.09 12.92
N PRO A 130 10.10 7.79 12.76
CA PRO A 130 10.68 7.00 13.83
C PRO A 130 12.01 7.63 14.28
N GLY A 131 12.20 7.75 15.60
CA GLY A 131 13.47 8.21 16.14
C GLY A 131 14.57 7.21 15.78
N ARG A 132 15.68 7.71 15.19
CA ARG A 132 16.83 6.94 14.65
C ARG A 132 17.44 5.85 15.57
N HIS A 133 16.97 5.70 16.82
CA HIS A 133 17.54 4.85 17.87
C HIS A 133 16.51 4.07 18.73
N ALA A 134 15.20 4.09 18.42
CA ALA A 134 14.18 3.52 19.32
C ALA A 134 14.17 1.97 19.42
N ALA A 135 14.98 1.26 18.61
CA ALA A 135 14.98 -0.19 18.54
C ALA A 135 16.27 -0.86 19.08
N ARG A 136 17.16 -0.11 19.76
CA ARG A 136 18.37 -0.65 20.42
C ARG A 136 18.33 -0.57 21.96
N ALA A 137 17.19 -0.25 22.55
CA ALA A 137 16.99 -0.22 24.01
C ALA A 137 16.17 -1.43 24.46
#